data_AF-A0A1W9KPU0-F1
#
_entry.id   AF-A0A1W9KPU0-F1
#
_cell.length_a   1.000
_cell.length_b   1.000
_cell.length_c   1.000
_cell.angle_alpha   90.00
_cell.angle_beta   90.00
_cell.angle_gamma   90.00
#
_symmetry.space_group_name_H-M   'P 1'
#
loop_
_entity.id
_entity.type
_entity.pdbx_description
1 polymer ?
#
loop_
_entity_poly.entity_id
_entity_poly.type
_entity_poly.pdbx_seq_one_letter_code
_entity_poly.pdbx_strand_id
1 'polypeptide(L)'
;MQTHLTLRDGRKILLNTPEEEAQINTSIAADPDTHEVSDAEFALMRRKPGRPAAAVVRPMLSIRVDPDVAAALRASGKGWQTRVNALLRQAVEQGRLQA
;
A
#
# COMPACT_ATOMS: atom_id res chain seq x y z
N MET A 1 15.53 -29.85 18.10
CA MET A 1 14.83 -28.87 18.97
C MET A 1 14.28 -27.79 18.05
N GLN A 2 12.97 -27.57 18.07
CA GLN A 2 12.32 -26.64 17.14
C GLN A 2 12.53 -25.19 17.59
N THR A 3 12.98 -24.34 16.68
CA THR A 3 13.36 -22.95 16.97
C THR A 3 12.19 -22.02 16.65
N HIS A 4 12.10 -20.88 17.34
CA HIS A 4 11.06 -19.89 17.11
C HIS A 4 11.67 -18.56 16.68
N LEU A 5 11.07 -17.90 15.68
CA LEU A 5 11.39 -16.52 15.29
C LEU A 5 10.39 -15.57 15.99
N THR A 6 10.90 -14.55 16.69
CA THR A 6 10.04 -13.51 17.29
C THR A 6 9.92 -12.31 16.34
N LEU A 7 8.69 -11.96 15.94
CA LEU A 7 8.39 -10.82 15.10
C LEU A 7 8.43 -9.49 15.89
N ARG A 8 8.50 -8.36 15.17
CA ARG A 8 8.51 -7.00 15.76
C ARG A 8 7.30 -6.66 16.62
N ASP A 9 6.17 -7.31 16.38
CA ASP A 9 4.94 -7.15 17.16
C ASP A 9 4.82 -8.16 18.33
N GLY A 10 5.87 -8.95 18.58
CA GLY A 10 5.93 -9.92 19.67
C GLY A 10 5.36 -11.31 19.36
N ARG A 11 4.78 -11.52 18.17
CA ARG A 11 4.30 -12.86 17.76
C ARG A 11 5.48 -13.81 17.52
N LYS A 12 5.32 -15.08 17.92
CA LYS A 12 6.32 -16.14 17.71
C LYS A 12 5.89 -17.03 16.54
N ILE A 13 6.77 -17.17 15.56
CA ILE A 13 6.62 -18.12 14.45
C ILE A 13 7.47 -19.34 14.76
N LEU A 14 6.85 -20.52 14.73
CA LEU A 14 7.55 -21.80 14.81
C LEU A 14 8.28 -22.05 13.48
N LEU A 15 9.60 -22.26 13.55
CA LEU A 15 10.38 -22.63 12.37
C LEU A 15 10.38 -24.15 12.22
N ASN A 16 10.44 -24.62 10.98
CA ASN A 16 10.59 -26.03 10.69
C ASN A 16 11.93 -26.54 11.23
N THR A 17 11.93 -27.78 11.68
CA THR A 17 13.15 -28.52 11.96
C THR A 17 13.84 -28.95 10.65
N PRO A 18 15.15 -29.26 10.67
CA PRO A 18 15.83 -29.78 9.47
C PRO A 18 15.21 -31.06 8.90
N GLU A 19 14.63 -31.90 9.75
CA GLU A 19 13.94 -33.14 9.37
C GLU A 19 12.61 -32.84 8.66
N GLU A 20 11.82 -31.90 9.20
CA GLU A 20 10.59 -31.42 8.57
C GLU A 20 10.88 -30.74 7.23
N GLU A 21 11.91 -29.90 7.15
CA GLU A 21 12.38 -29.29 5.90
C GLU A 21 12.73 -30.34 4.85
N ALA A 22 13.48 -31.38 5.23
CA ALA A 22 13.84 -32.47 4.31
C ALA A 22 12.61 -33.25 3.82
N GLN A 23 11.64 -33.50 4.70
CA GLN A 23 10.39 -34.16 4.33
C GLN A 23 9.55 -33.31 3.37
N ILE A 24 9.49 -31.99 3.61
CA ILE A 24 8.82 -31.02 2.72
C ILE A 24 9.49 -31.03 1.33
N ASN A 25 10.81 -30.90 1.28
CA ASN A 25 11.56 -30.89 0.02
C ASN A 25 11.41 -32.21 -0.76
N THR A 26 11.40 -33.35 -0.06
CA THR A 26 11.17 -34.66 -0.71
C THR A 26 9.76 -34.73 -1.31
N SER A 27 8.77 -34.20 -0.61
CA SER A 27 7.37 -34.20 -1.07
C SER A 27 7.18 -33.29 -2.28
N ILE A 28 7.81 -32.10 -2.28
CA ILE A 28 7.84 -31.15 -3.40
C ILE A 28 8.48 -31.81 -4.64
N ALA A 29 9.65 -32.44 -4.48
CA ALA A 29 10.37 -33.07 -5.58
C ALA A 29 9.65 -34.31 -6.16
N ALA A 30 8.82 -34.98 -5.36
CA ALA A 30 8.06 -36.15 -5.80
C ALA A 30 6.78 -35.78 -6.58
N ASP A 31 6.35 -34.52 -6.53
CA ASP A 31 5.15 -34.05 -7.21
C ASP A 31 5.47 -33.55 -8.63
N PRO A 32 5.04 -34.25 -9.70
CA PRO A 32 5.32 -33.86 -11.08
C PRO A 32 4.63 -32.56 -11.52
N ASP A 33 3.59 -32.11 -10.80
CA ASP A 33 2.88 -30.86 -11.09
C ASP A 33 3.51 -29.66 -10.36
N THR A 34 4.46 -29.91 -9.45
CA THR A 34 5.14 -28.84 -8.73
C THR A 34 6.25 -28.22 -9.60
N HIS A 35 6.06 -26.95 -9.96
CA HIS A 35 7.08 -26.15 -10.63
C HIS A 35 7.84 -25.28 -9.63
N GLU A 36 9.09 -25.66 -9.34
CA GLU A 36 10.02 -24.83 -8.59
C GLU A 36 10.67 -23.78 -9.50
N VAL A 37 10.30 -22.52 -9.29
CA VAL A 37 10.88 -21.39 -10.05
C VAL A 37 12.32 -21.19 -9.62
N SER A 38 13.27 -21.35 -10.55
CA SER A 38 14.67 -21.07 -10.29
C SER A 38 14.94 -19.57 -10.13
N ASP A 39 16.06 -19.22 -9.49
CA ASP A 39 16.49 -17.81 -9.35
C ASP A 39 16.61 -17.10 -10.71
N ALA A 40 17.03 -17.82 -11.76
CA ALA A 40 17.15 -17.29 -13.11
C ALA A 40 15.77 -17.01 -13.73
N GLU A 41 14.81 -17.93 -13.57
CA GLU A 41 13.43 -17.73 -14.04
C GLU A 41 12.74 -16.60 -13.26
N PHE A 42 12.95 -16.53 -11.95
CA PHE A 42 12.43 -15.47 -11.10
C PHE A 42 12.99 -14.10 -11.52
N ALA A 43 14.27 -14.00 -11.87
CA ALA A 43 14.87 -12.77 -12.36
C ALA A 43 14.26 -12.30 -13.70
N LEU A 44 13.77 -13.22 -14.54
CA LEU A 44 13.08 -12.92 -15.79
C LEU A 44 11.62 -12.50 -15.58
N MET A 45 11.02 -12.80 -14.43
CA MET A 45 9.67 -12.35 -14.07
C MET A 45 9.66 -10.85 -13.75
N ARG A 46 9.52 -10.02 -14.79
CA ARG A 46 9.39 -8.56 -14.63
C ARG A 46 8.12 -8.23 -13.85
N ARG A 47 8.27 -7.54 -12.71
CA ARG A 47 7.14 -6.90 -12.01
C ARG A 47 6.43 -5.99 -13.00
N LYS A 48 5.16 -6.27 -13.32
CA LYS A 48 4.34 -5.34 -14.11
C LYS A 48 4.41 -3.98 -13.39
N PRO A 49 4.77 -2.89 -14.07
CA PRO A 49 4.72 -1.58 -13.43
C PRO A 49 3.30 -1.39 -12.92
N GLY A 50 3.17 -0.98 -11.65
CA GLY A 50 1.88 -0.60 -11.09
C GLY A 50 1.28 0.57 -11.86
N ARG A 51 0.17 1.12 -11.37
CA ARG A 51 -0.39 2.36 -11.93
C ARG A 51 0.75 3.39 -12.10
N PRO A 52 0.93 3.97 -13.31
CA PRO A 52 1.95 5.00 -13.52
C PRO A 52 1.85 6.07 -12.45
N ALA A 53 2.99 6.48 -11.89
CA ALA A 53 3.02 7.58 -10.95
C ALA A 53 2.39 8.83 -11.60
N ALA A 54 1.53 9.53 -10.86
CA ALA A 54 0.94 10.76 -11.35
C ALA A 54 2.05 11.79 -11.63
N ALA A 55 2.07 12.37 -12.83
CA ALA A 55 3.08 13.36 -13.22
C ALA A 55 3.11 14.58 -12.28
N VAL A 56 1.95 14.93 -11.71
CA VAL A 56 1.82 15.98 -10.70
C VAL A 56 1.09 15.40 -9.49
N VAL A 57 1.82 15.25 -8.40
CA VAL A 57 1.26 14.81 -7.12
C VAL A 57 0.60 16.01 -6.45
N ARG A 58 -0.69 15.86 -6.09
CA ARG A 58 -1.38 16.88 -5.29
C ARG A 58 -0.85 16.80 -3.85
N PRO A 59 -0.24 17.88 -3.30
CA PRO A 59 0.21 17.86 -1.92
C PRO A 59 -1.00 17.78 -0.97
N MET A 60 -0.78 17.17 0.20
CA MET A 60 -1.77 17.17 1.27
C MET A 60 -1.84 18.57 1.89
N LEU A 61 -3.04 19.14 1.98
CA LEU A 61 -3.28 20.39 2.68
C LEU A 61 -3.80 20.09 4.10
N SER A 62 -2.96 20.31 5.11
CA SER A 62 -3.36 20.23 6.52
C SER A 62 -3.68 21.62 7.05
N ILE A 63 -4.97 21.92 7.24
CA ILE A 63 -5.46 23.20 7.76
C ILE A 63 -6.52 22.96 8.82
N ARG A 64 -6.67 23.91 9.76
CA ARG A 64 -7.82 23.95 10.65
C ARG A 64 -8.94 24.74 9.98
N VAL A 65 -10.15 24.23 10.09
CA VAL A 65 -11.38 24.85 9.60
C VAL A 65 -12.40 24.85 10.71
N ASP A 66 -13.28 25.84 10.71
CA ASP A 66 -14.36 25.91 11.67
C ASP A 66 -15.28 24.68 11.57
N PRO A 67 -15.82 24.19 12.70
CA PRO A 67 -16.52 22.91 12.76
C PRO A 67 -17.80 22.90 11.91
N ASP A 68 -18.50 24.02 11.82
CA ASP A 68 -19.70 24.22 10.99
C ASP A 68 -19.38 24.16 9.49
N VAL A 69 -18.30 24.81 9.06
CA VAL A 69 -17.79 24.74 7.68
C VAL A 69 -17.43 23.29 7.34
N ALA A 70 -16.70 22.62 8.24
CA ALA A 70 -16.30 21.23 8.04
C ALA A 70 -17.50 20.27 7.95
N ALA A 71 -18.56 20.54 8.70
CA ALA A 71 -19.81 19.79 8.65
C ALA A 71 -20.56 20.02 7.33
N ALA A 72 -20.70 21.29 6.91
CA ALA A 72 -21.37 21.64 5.65
C ALA A 72 -20.66 21.03 4.43
N LEU A 73 -19.33 21.05 4.42
CA LEU A 73 -18.54 20.45 3.34
C LEU A 73 -18.78 18.93 3.25
N ARG A 74 -18.74 18.21 4.38
CA ARG A 74 -19.00 16.77 4.39
C ARG A 74 -20.44 16.43 4.02
N ALA A 75 -21.41 17.23 4.48
CA ALA A 75 -22.82 17.07 4.15
C ALA A 75 -23.11 17.23 2.65
N SER A 76 -22.25 17.94 1.90
CA SER A 76 -22.38 18.05 0.43
C SER A 76 -22.15 16.72 -0.31
N GLY A 77 -21.74 15.65 0.39
CA GLY A 77 -21.70 14.29 -0.14
C GLY A 77 -20.45 13.96 -0.96
N LYS A 78 -20.53 12.91 -1.79
CA LYS A 78 -19.39 12.40 -2.56
C LYS A 78 -18.76 13.51 -3.42
N GLY A 79 -17.42 13.56 -3.42
CA GLY A 79 -16.66 14.54 -4.20
C GLY A 79 -16.55 15.93 -3.57
N TRP A 80 -16.95 16.11 -2.31
CA TRP A 80 -16.84 17.42 -1.63
C TRP A 80 -15.40 17.97 -1.62
N GLN A 81 -14.38 17.12 -1.44
CA GLN A 81 -12.98 17.53 -1.50
C GLN A 81 -12.60 18.10 -2.88
N THR A 82 -13.10 17.50 -3.96
CA THR A 82 -12.88 17.99 -5.33
C THR A 82 -13.53 19.36 -5.53
N ARG A 83 -14.75 19.57 -5.02
CA ARG A 83 -15.45 20.86 -5.09
C ARG A 83 -14.75 21.95 -4.27
N VAL A 84 -14.29 21.62 -3.07
CA VAL A 84 -13.50 22.55 -2.23
C VAL A 84 -12.22 22.95 -2.93
N ASN A 85 -11.50 22.00 -3.51
CA ASN A 85 -10.27 22.30 -4.25
C ASN A 85 -10.54 23.23 -5.46
N ALA A 86 -11.66 23.04 -6.17
CA ALA A 86 -12.06 23.93 -7.26
C ALA A 86 -12.36 25.36 -6.75
N LEU A 87 -13.07 25.48 -5.62
CA LEU A 87 -13.36 26.77 -4.99
C LEU A 87 -12.07 27.49 -4.55
N LEU A 88 -11.14 26.78 -3.91
CA LEU A 88 -9.85 27.32 -3.50
C LEU A 88 -9.03 27.81 -4.70
N ARG A 89 -9.00 27.02 -5.78
CA ARG A 89 -8.34 27.40 -7.03
C ARG A 89 -8.92 28.68 -7.61
N GLN A 90 -10.25 28.76 -7.70
CA GLN A 90 -10.93 29.94 -8.20
C GLN A 90 -10.65 31.17 -7.32
N ALA A 91 -10.64 31.01 -6.00
CA ALA A 91 -10.32 32.11 -5.08
C ALA A 91 -8.89 32.64 -5.27
N VAL A 92 -7.91 31.75 -5.52
CA VAL A 92 -6.53 32.13 -5.86
C VAL A 92 -6.46 32.85 -7.20
N GLU A 93 -7.09 32.29 -8.25
CA GLU A 93 -7.11 32.88 -9.60
C GLU A 93 -7.77 34.28 -9.61
N GLN A 94 -8.78 34.47 -8.76
CA GLN A 94 -9.48 35.75 -8.58
C GLN A 94 -8.77 36.72 -7.63
N GLY A 95 -7.62 36.36 -7.04
CA GLY A 95 -6.90 37.21 -6.08
C GLY A 95 -7.67 37.49 -4.77
N ARG A 96 -8.60 36.62 -4.39
CA ARG A 96 -9.42 36.77 -3.17
C ARG A 96 -8.67 36.38 -1.90
N LEU A 97 -7.57 35.66 -2.04
CA LEU A 97 -6.63 35.40 -0.97
C LEU A 97 -5.56 36.50 -1.02
N GLN A 98 -5.70 37.49 -0.15
CA GLN A 98 -4.70 38.52 0.07
C GLN A 98 -3.57 37.93 0.93
N ALA A 99 -2.32 38.30 0.61
CA ALA A 99 -1.14 37.93 1.39
C ALA A 99 -1.02 38.79 2.65
#